data_AF-A0A430VUD4-F1
#
_entry.id   AF-A0A430VUD4-F1
#
_cell.length_a   1.000
_cell.length_b   1.000
_cell.length_c   1.000
_cell.angle_alpha   90.00
_cell.angle_beta   90.00
_cell.angle_gamma   90.00
#
_symmetry.space_group_name_H-M   'P 1'
#
loop_
_entity.id
_entity.type
_entity.pdbx_description
1 polymer ?
#
loop_
_entity_poly.entity_id
_entity_poly.type
_entity_poly.pdbx_seq_one_letter_code
_entity_poly.pdbx_strand_id
1 'polypeptide(L)'
;RLKPAPLKAQVFLVGPPEVIAFLEEDEEFLELFPFRVEFSPEIPYTKENVAYLGGFLQAEGVALTPEGLSALADEARRWTGHKERLDARLYRLLDLAREASALKHPLDREAVEKALLAREERFGLEEELYLKDLEEGVVALEVQGMQVGEINGLVVVEGPLPRGRPVRITAQAGPGREGILSIDREVGLGGQVFHKAVLTLAGYLRGTYASLGALSATVSLVFEQSYGGIEGDSAGLAELLAVLSAISGLPLRQDLAVTGAIDQTGRVLAVGRVAEKVEGFFRVCQTLGLTGSQGVALPKANLPHLTLRKEVVEAVAKGRFHLYAVEEVDQAIELLFGRKAYWVHDKVREVLGEFRKMENGEENPSP
;
A
#
# COMPACT_ATOMS: atom_id res chain seq x y z
N ARG A 1 -50.80 31.24 -19.81
CA ARG A 1 -49.81 30.15 -19.98
C ARG A 1 -48.65 30.71 -20.78
N LEU A 2 -47.44 30.68 -20.25
CA LEU A 2 -46.22 31.03 -20.99
C LEU A 2 -46.13 30.13 -22.23
N LYS A 3 -45.89 30.72 -23.41
CA LYS A 3 -45.59 29.95 -24.62
C LYS A 3 -44.10 29.56 -24.60
N PRO A 4 -43.73 28.33 -24.98
CA PRO A 4 -42.32 27.97 -25.09
C PRO A 4 -41.62 28.90 -26.09
N ALA A 5 -40.45 29.39 -25.72
CA ALA A 5 -39.59 30.20 -26.57
C ALA A 5 -38.46 29.33 -27.13
N PRO A 6 -38.02 29.55 -28.38
CA PRO A 6 -36.88 28.81 -28.93
C PRO A 6 -35.60 29.13 -28.15
N LEU A 7 -34.90 28.10 -27.68
CA LEU A 7 -33.60 28.22 -27.01
C LEU A 7 -32.48 28.17 -28.05
N LYS A 8 -31.60 29.17 -28.07
CA LYS A 8 -30.37 29.19 -28.88
C LYS A 8 -29.17 29.35 -27.95
N ALA A 9 -28.64 28.24 -27.46
CA ALA A 9 -27.48 28.18 -26.58
C ALA A 9 -26.65 26.93 -26.87
N GLN A 10 -25.37 26.96 -26.51
CA GLN A 10 -24.53 25.77 -26.34
C GLN A 10 -24.40 25.51 -24.84
N VAL A 11 -24.61 24.27 -24.42
CA VAL A 11 -24.55 23.86 -23.01
C VAL A 11 -23.32 23.00 -22.80
N PHE A 12 -22.50 23.35 -21.81
CA PHE A 12 -21.35 22.56 -21.39
C PHE A 12 -21.62 22.07 -19.97
N LEU A 13 -21.55 20.75 -19.78
CA LEU A 13 -21.60 20.13 -18.46
C LEU A 13 -20.20 19.74 -18.05
N VAL A 14 -19.84 20.07 -16.81
CA VAL A 14 -18.55 19.75 -16.22
C VAL A 14 -18.82 19.09 -14.87
N GLY A 15 -18.27 17.90 -14.67
CA GLY A 15 -18.46 17.14 -13.46
C GLY A 15 -17.46 16.00 -13.38
N PRO A 16 -17.33 15.39 -12.19
CA PRO A 16 -16.47 14.23 -12.02
C PRO A 16 -17.05 13.00 -12.73
N PRO A 17 -16.23 12.01 -13.10
CA PRO A 17 -16.65 10.85 -13.89
C PRO A 17 -17.86 10.11 -13.33
N GLU A 18 -17.93 9.96 -12.00
CA GLU A 18 -19.02 9.26 -11.31
C GLU A 18 -20.38 9.98 -11.45
N VAL A 19 -20.38 11.31 -11.48
CA VAL A 19 -21.61 12.10 -11.68
C VAL A 19 -22.05 12.02 -13.14
N ILE A 20 -21.11 12.08 -14.08
CA ILE A 20 -21.43 11.97 -15.50
C ILE A 20 -21.93 10.56 -15.84
N ALA A 21 -21.29 9.52 -15.30
CA ALA A 21 -21.71 8.13 -15.50
C ALA A 21 -23.14 7.89 -15.02
N PHE A 22 -23.55 8.50 -13.90
CA PHE A 22 -24.92 8.44 -13.42
C PHE A 22 -25.92 9.11 -14.38
N LEU A 23 -25.55 10.25 -14.98
CA LEU A 23 -26.40 10.92 -15.98
C LEU A 23 -26.50 10.14 -17.29
N GLU A 24 -25.44 9.43 -17.67
CA GLU A 24 -25.40 8.58 -18.87
C GLU A 24 -26.27 7.32 -18.77
N GLU A 25 -26.83 7.01 -17.60
CA GLU A 25 -27.88 5.98 -17.46
C GLU A 25 -29.20 6.39 -18.14
N ASP A 26 -29.40 7.69 -18.39
CA ASP A 26 -30.54 8.24 -19.14
C ASP A 26 -30.20 8.35 -20.65
N GLU A 27 -30.95 7.65 -21.49
CA GLU A 27 -30.75 7.68 -22.95
C GLU A 27 -30.93 9.10 -23.54
N GLU A 28 -31.83 9.93 -22.97
CA GLU A 28 -32.03 11.32 -23.44
C GLU A 28 -30.78 12.19 -23.19
N PHE A 29 -29.99 11.87 -22.16
CA PHE A 29 -28.75 12.59 -21.88
C PHE A 29 -27.74 12.44 -23.03
N LEU A 30 -27.60 11.22 -23.57
CA LEU A 30 -26.68 10.93 -24.66
C LEU A 30 -27.14 11.57 -25.99
N GLU A 31 -28.44 11.78 -26.18
CA GLU A 31 -28.97 12.54 -27.32
C GLU A 31 -28.63 14.04 -27.22
N LEU A 32 -28.71 14.61 -26.02
CA LEU A 32 -28.45 16.03 -25.76
C LEU A 32 -26.94 16.36 -25.69
N PHE A 33 -26.12 15.43 -25.20
CA PHE A 33 -24.69 15.59 -24.99
C PHE A 33 -23.87 14.51 -25.72
N PRO A 34 -23.86 14.52 -27.07
CA PRO A 34 -23.18 13.47 -27.86
C PRO A 34 -21.65 13.58 -27.87
N PHE A 35 -21.08 14.67 -27.34
CA PHE A 35 -19.64 14.93 -27.33
C PHE A 35 -19.09 14.89 -25.91
N ARG A 36 -18.28 13.87 -25.63
CA ARG A 36 -17.56 13.71 -24.37
C ARG A 36 -16.11 14.18 -24.52
N VAL A 37 -15.69 15.09 -23.64
CA VAL A 37 -14.30 15.54 -23.53
C VAL A 37 -13.80 15.12 -22.16
N GLU A 38 -13.01 14.06 -22.13
CA GLU A 38 -12.37 13.61 -20.89
C GLU A 38 -10.99 14.22 -20.72
N PHE A 39 -10.70 14.66 -19.50
CA PHE A 39 -9.39 15.10 -19.10
C PHE A 39 -8.70 13.97 -18.35
N SER A 40 -7.53 13.56 -18.83
CA SER A 40 -6.68 12.63 -18.09
C SER A 40 -6.26 13.28 -16.77
N PRO A 41 -6.33 12.56 -15.63
CA PRO A 41 -5.83 13.06 -14.34
C PRO A 41 -4.30 13.18 -14.31
N GLU A 42 -3.61 12.64 -15.32
CA GLU A 42 -2.15 12.56 -15.40
C GLU A 42 -1.66 12.91 -16.81
N ILE A 43 -0.50 13.56 -16.90
CA ILE A 43 0.21 13.81 -18.17
C ILE A 43 1.62 13.19 -18.12
N PRO A 44 2.23 12.85 -19.27
CA PRO A 44 3.59 12.32 -19.30
C PRO A 44 4.62 13.29 -18.69
N TYR A 45 5.61 12.76 -17.96
CA TYR A 45 6.74 13.56 -17.48
C TYR A 45 7.74 13.80 -18.61
N THR A 46 7.59 14.92 -19.33
CA THR A 46 8.49 15.37 -20.40
C THR A 46 8.95 16.80 -20.18
N LYS A 47 10.01 17.22 -20.90
CA LYS A 47 10.51 18.60 -20.83
C LYS A 47 9.45 19.60 -21.27
N GLU A 48 8.65 19.28 -22.30
CA GLU A 48 7.57 20.14 -22.78
C GLU A 48 6.50 20.34 -21.70
N ASN A 49 6.08 19.25 -21.05
CA ASN A 49 5.05 19.33 -20.01
C ASN A 49 5.55 20.06 -18.76
N VAL A 50 6.82 19.90 -18.37
CA VAL A 50 7.41 20.70 -17.27
C VAL A 50 7.48 22.18 -17.64
N ALA A 51 7.86 22.52 -18.88
CA ALA A 51 7.86 23.90 -19.36
C ALA A 51 6.44 24.49 -19.38
N TYR A 52 5.44 23.69 -19.77
CA TYR A 52 4.04 24.09 -19.71
C TYR A 52 3.58 24.39 -18.29
N LEU A 53 3.91 23.53 -17.31
CA LEU A 53 3.62 23.78 -15.88
C LEU A 53 4.26 25.10 -15.41
N GLY A 54 5.53 25.34 -15.77
CA GLY A 54 6.22 26.58 -15.43
C GLY A 54 5.54 27.82 -16.03
N GLY A 55 5.19 27.78 -17.32
CA GLY A 55 4.49 28.86 -18.01
C GLY A 55 3.09 29.12 -17.44
N PHE A 56 2.35 28.06 -17.10
CA PHE A 56 1.05 28.15 -16.42
C PHE A 56 1.19 28.87 -15.06
N LEU A 57 2.12 28.44 -14.21
CA LEU A 57 2.34 29.05 -12.89
C LEU A 57 2.74 30.53 -13.00
N GLN A 58 3.60 30.87 -13.97
CA GLN A 58 3.99 32.26 -14.22
C GLN A 58 2.82 33.12 -14.70
N ALA A 59 1.95 32.58 -15.58
CA ALA A 59 0.75 33.27 -16.03
C ALA A 59 -0.24 33.54 -14.88
N GLU A 60 -0.28 32.65 -13.88
CA GLU A 60 -1.05 32.78 -12.63
C GLU A 60 -0.36 33.69 -11.58
N GLY A 61 0.75 34.37 -11.94
CA GLY A 61 1.43 35.34 -11.09
C GLY A 61 2.47 34.75 -10.13
N VAL A 62 2.84 33.47 -10.28
CA VAL A 62 3.86 32.83 -9.45
C VAL A 62 5.24 33.05 -10.06
N ALA A 63 6.10 33.82 -9.39
CA ALA A 63 7.51 33.91 -9.76
C ALA A 63 8.29 32.74 -9.16
N LEU A 64 9.06 32.03 -9.99
CA LEU A 64 9.75 30.80 -9.60
C LEU A 64 11.11 30.64 -10.29
N THR A 65 12.03 30.02 -9.58
CA THR A 65 13.35 29.61 -10.07
C THR A 65 13.27 28.25 -10.78
N PRO A 66 14.26 27.87 -11.61
CA PRO A 66 14.34 26.51 -12.18
C PRO A 66 14.29 25.40 -11.11
N GLU A 67 14.94 25.63 -9.96
CA GLU A 67 14.96 24.70 -8.83
C GLU A 67 13.58 24.57 -8.18
N GLY A 68 12.84 25.69 -8.06
CA GLY A 68 11.46 25.70 -7.60
C GLY A 68 10.52 24.95 -8.54
N LEU A 69 10.65 25.15 -9.86
CA LEU A 69 9.89 24.39 -10.86
C LEU A 69 10.17 22.88 -10.75
N SER A 70 11.45 22.53 -10.62
CA SER A 70 11.87 21.13 -10.47
C SER A 70 11.25 20.50 -9.22
N ALA A 71 11.23 21.20 -8.08
CA ALA A 71 10.65 20.68 -6.84
C ALA A 71 9.12 20.50 -6.96
N LEU A 72 8.42 21.45 -7.59
CA LEU A 72 6.98 21.34 -7.87
C LEU A 72 6.67 20.19 -8.83
N ALA A 73 7.49 19.99 -9.87
CA ALA A 73 7.33 18.87 -10.80
C ALA A 73 7.61 17.51 -10.14
N ASP A 74 8.59 17.43 -9.24
CA ASP A 74 8.86 16.24 -8.43
C ASP A 74 7.65 15.90 -7.54
N GLU A 75 7.05 16.89 -6.89
CA GLU A 75 5.85 16.70 -6.09
C GLU A 75 4.62 16.31 -6.94
N ALA A 76 4.44 16.90 -8.12
CA ALA A 76 3.40 16.50 -9.04
C ALA A 76 3.54 15.03 -9.49
N ARG A 77 4.77 14.53 -9.66
CA ARG A 77 5.03 13.09 -9.91
C ARG A 77 4.75 12.23 -8.69
N ARG A 78 4.98 12.77 -7.50
CA ARG A 78 4.70 12.08 -6.25
C ARG A 78 3.20 11.91 -6.03
N TRP A 79 2.38 12.91 -6.34
CA TRP A 79 0.91 12.82 -6.22
C TRP A 79 0.27 11.78 -7.15
N THR A 80 0.86 11.49 -8.31
CA THR A 80 0.42 10.39 -9.19
C THR A 80 0.89 9.03 -8.69
N GLY A 81 1.88 9.00 -7.79
CA GLY A 81 2.55 7.77 -7.41
C GLY A 81 3.24 7.09 -8.59
N HIS A 82 3.68 7.84 -9.61
CA HIS A 82 4.32 7.25 -10.80
C HIS A 82 5.49 8.12 -11.31
N LYS A 83 6.67 7.53 -11.43
CA LYS A 83 7.91 8.27 -11.75
C LYS A 83 7.90 8.95 -13.12
N GLU A 84 7.06 8.50 -14.06
CA GLU A 84 7.00 9.02 -15.44
C GLU A 84 5.74 9.84 -15.74
N ARG A 85 4.94 10.20 -14.72
CA ARG A 85 3.69 10.93 -14.92
C ARG A 85 3.56 12.08 -13.94
N LEU A 86 3.07 13.22 -14.40
CA LEU A 86 2.76 14.41 -13.62
C LEU A 86 1.26 14.48 -13.34
N ASP A 87 0.88 14.94 -12.15
CA ASP A 87 -0.51 15.22 -11.80
C ASP A 87 -1.04 16.36 -12.68
N ALA A 88 -2.14 16.12 -13.40
CA ALA A 88 -2.75 17.09 -14.32
C ALA A 88 -3.72 18.05 -13.61
N ARG A 89 -3.97 17.87 -12.31
CA ARG A 89 -4.80 18.78 -11.50
C ARG A 89 -4.03 20.04 -11.16
N LEU A 90 -3.88 20.91 -12.15
CA LEU A 90 -3.04 22.13 -12.09
C LEU A 90 -3.37 23.04 -10.89
N TYR A 91 -4.63 23.05 -10.43
CA TYR A 91 -5.03 23.80 -9.25
C TYR A 91 -4.29 23.35 -7.97
N ARG A 92 -4.05 22.04 -7.79
CA ARG A 92 -3.32 21.52 -6.62
C ARG A 92 -1.87 22.00 -6.61
N LEU A 93 -1.26 22.02 -7.79
CA LEU A 93 0.09 22.50 -8.00
C LEU A 93 0.17 24.01 -7.75
N LEU A 94 -0.80 24.78 -8.25
CA LEU A 94 -0.90 26.22 -8.04
C LEU A 94 -1.07 26.57 -6.55
N ASP A 95 -1.90 25.84 -5.82
CA ASP A 95 -2.07 26.04 -4.38
C ASP A 95 -0.75 25.80 -3.62
N LEU A 96 -0.02 24.73 -3.96
CA LEU A 96 1.30 24.47 -3.37
C LEU A 96 2.30 25.59 -3.71
N ALA A 97 2.30 26.03 -4.96
CA ALA A 97 3.18 27.08 -5.44
C ALA A 97 2.87 28.43 -4.76
N ARG A 98 1.60 28.75 -4.48
CA ARG A 98 1.19 29.94 -3.72
C ARG A 98 1.64 29.86 -2.26
N GLU A 99 1.47 28.71 -1.61
CA GLU A 99 2.00 28.49 -0.26
C GLU A 99 3.52 28.66 -0.21
N ALA A 100 4.24 28.07 -1.16
CA ALA A 100 5.70 28.24 -1.27
C ALA A 100 6.09 29.69 -1.58
N SER A 101 5.37 30.38 -2.47
CA SER A 101 5.64 31.78 -2.79
C SER A 101 5.39 32.74 -1.63
N ALA A 102 4.52 32.37 -0.68
CA ALA A 102 4.32 33.14 0.54
C ALA A 102 5.53 33.04 1.50
N LEU A 103 6.31 31.95 1.42
CA LEU A 103 7.53 31.75 2.19
C LEU A 103 8.74 32.43 1.55
N LYS A 104 8.83 32.43 0.21
CA LYS A 104 9.93 33.05 -0.54
C LYS A 104 9.50 33.44 -1.96
N HIS A 105 9.91 34.61 -2.41
CA HIS A 105 9.59 35.12 -3.75
C HIS A 105 10.84 35.71 -4.44
N PRO A 106 11.24 35.22 -5.64
CA PRO A 106 10.69 34.06 -6.34
C PRO A 106 10.87 32.77 -5.53
N LEU A 107 9.95 31.82 -5.68
CA LEU A 107 10.02 30.54 -4.96
C LEU A 107 11.15 29.68 -5.52
N ASP A 108 11.80 28.95 -4.64
CA ASP A 108 12.82 27.95 -4.97
C ASP A 108 12.50 26.61 -4.31
N ARG A 109 13.40 25.63 -4.46
CA ARG A 109 13.21 24.29 -3.91
C ARG A 109 13.00 24.29 -2.40
N GLU A 110 13.76 25.10 -1.66
CA GLU A 110 13.64 25.18 -0.20
C GLU A 110 12.26 25.70 0.23
N ALA A 111 11.72 26.69 -0.49
CA ALA A 111 10.39 27.20 -0.23
C ALA A 111 9.30 26.15 -0.47
N VAL A 112 9.44 25.33 -1.52
CA VAL A 112 8.50 24.23 -1.82
C VAL A 112 8.58 23.15 -0.74
N GLU A 113 9.80 22.73 -0.35
CA GLU A 113 10.01 21.73 0.70
C GLU A 113 9.43 22.20 2.05
N LYS A 114 9.62 23.48 2.42
CA LYS A 114 9.00 24.05 3.64
C LYS A 114 7.47 24.11 3.56
N ALA A 115 6.91 24.45 2.40
CA ALA A 115 5.46 24.46 2.22
C ALA A 115 4.85 23.05 2.37
N LEU A 116 5.53 22.02 1.86
CA LEU A 116 5.14 20.62 2.04
C LEU A 116 5.22 20.18 3.49
N LEU A 117 6.31 20.48 4.20
CA LEU A 117 6.42 20.19 5.63
C LEU A 117 5.32 20.88 6.43
N ALA A 118 5.04 22.16 6.16
CA ALA A 118 3.96 22.89 6.81
C ALA A 118 2.58 22.26 6.51
N ARG A 119 2.34 21.69 5.32
CA ARG A 119 1.11 20.93 5.02
C ARG A 119 1.03 19.68 5.87
N GLU A 120 2.13 18.94 6.00
CA GLU A 120 2.18 17.70 6.76
C GLU A 120 1.96 17.92 8.26
N GLU A 121 2.50 19.00 8.82
CA GLU A 121 2.30 19.40 10.21
C GLU A 121 0.83 19.75 10.48
N ARG A 122 0.17 20.48 9.56
CA ARG A 122 -1.26 20.84 9.68
C ARG A 122 -2.19 19.61 9.77
N PHE A 123 -1.79 18.50 9.16
CA PHE A 123 -2.51 17.22 9.19
C PHE A 123 -1.68 16.13 9.88
N GLY A 124 -0.87 16.52 10.88
CA GLY A 124 0.13 15.67 11.52
C GLY A 124 -0.28 15.03 12.83
N LEU A 125 -1.28 15.57 13.52
CA LEU A 125 -1.59 15.20 14.91
C LEU A 125 -1.88 13.70 15.09
N GLU A 126 -2.69 13.10 14.21
CA GLU A 126 -3.03 11.67 14.31
C GLU A 126 -1.77 10.78 14.22
N GLU A 127 -0.82 11.18 13.38
CA GLU A 127 0.44 10.47 13.24
C GLU A 127 1.37 10.66 14.42
N GLU A 128 1.46 11.88 14.95
CA GLU A 128 2.25 12.19 16.14
C GLU A 128 1.77 11.35 17.34
N LEU A 129 0.46 11.25 17.54
CA LEU A 129 -0.12 10.43 18.60
C LEU A 129 0.16 8.94 18.40
N TYR A 130 0.02 8.44 17.16
CA TYR A 130 0.35 7.05 16.84
C TYR A 130 1.82 6.71 17.14
N LEU A 131 2.76 7.58 16.76
CA LEU A 131 4.19 7.36 17.02
C LEU A 131 4.51 7.43 18.51
N LYS A 132 3.81 8.29 19.26
CA LYS A 132 3.93 8.34 20.72
C LYS A 132 3.41 7.07 21.39
N ASP A 133 2.25 6.58 20.98
CA ASP A 133 1.67 5.33 21.49
C ASP A 133 2.58 4.12 21.17
N LEU A 134 3.29 4.17 20.04
CA LEU A 134 4.32 3.19 19.68
C LEU A 134 5.54 3.26 20.60
N GLU A 135 6.08 4.45 20.88
CA GLU A 135 7.20 4.65 21.83
C GLU A 135 6.85 4.22 23.26
N GLU A 136 5.61 4.46 23.68
CA GLU A 136 5.10 4.08 25.00
C GLU A 136 4.74 2.58 25.09
N GLY A 137 4.80 1.84 23.98
CA GLY A 137 4.47 0.41 23.91
C GLY A 137 2.96 0.11 24.00
N VAL A 138 2.11 1.12 23.81
CA VAL A 138 0.65 0.97 23.71
C VAL A 138 0.28 0.27 22.40
N VAL A 139 0.96 0.63 21.31
CA VAL A 139 0.91 -0.12 20.05
C VAL A 139 1.99 -1.21 20.07
N ALA A 140 1.58 -2.47 20.12
CA ALA A 140 2.48 -3.61 20.15
C ALA A 140 3.00 -3.92 18.73
N LEU A 141 4.21 -3.46 18.45
CA LEU A 141 4.88 -3.66 17.17
C LEU A 141 6.37 -3.92 17.37
N GLU A 142 6.87 -4.99 16.76
CA GLU A 142 8.30 -5.31 16.76
C GLU A 142 8.91 -4.91 15.42
N VAL A 143 10.05 -4.21 15.45
CA VAL A 143 10.82 -3.83 14.25
C VAL A 143 12.22 -4.43 14.23
N GLN A 144 12.45 -5.42 15.10
CA GLN A 144 13.72 -6.14 15.28
C GLN A 144 13.46 -7.58 15.70
N GLY A 145 14.47 -8.45 15.52
CA GLY A 145 14.37 -9.85 15.92
C GLY A 145 13.52 -10.69 14.98
N MET A 146 13.05 -11.84 15.48
CA MET A 146 12.28 -12.79 14.70
C MET A 146 11.16 -13.41 15.55
N GLN A 147 10.01 -13.68 14.93
CA GLN A 147 8.84 -14.25 15.61
C GLN A 147 8.17 -15.32 14.74
N VAL A 148 7.58 -16.35 15.37
CA VAL A 148 6.82 -17.39 14.66
C VAL A 148 5.38 -16.94 14.50
N GLY A 149 4.85 -17.04 13.28
CA GLY A 149 3.47 -16.69 12.95
C GLY A 149 3.19 -15.18 12.99
N GLU A 150 4.18 -14.31 13.18
CA GLU A 150 3.99 -12.86 13.20
C GLU A 150 4.73 -12.17 12.07
N ILE A 151 4.10 -11.15 11.48
CA ILE A 151 4.71 -10.34 10.42
C ILE A 151 4.18 -8.91 10.43
N ASN A 152 5.04 -7.96 10.02
CA ASN A 152 4.64 -6.59 9.77
C ASN A 152 4.02 -6.45 8.38
N GLY A 153 2.69 -6.37 8.30
CA GLY A 153 1.97 -5.92 7.11
C GLY A 153 2.01 -4.40 6.98
N LEU A 154 1.57 -3.86 5.83
CA LEU A 154 1.48 -2.42 5.61
C LEU A 154 0.09 -2.02 5.14
N VAL A 155 -0.51 -1.08 5.87
CA VAL A 155 -1.81 -0.49 5.56
C VAL A 155 -1.66 0.99 5.24
N VAL A 156 -2.72 1.55 4.67
CA VAL A 156 -2.89 2.99 4.50
C VAL A 156 -4.05 3.44 5.38
N VAL A 157 -3.81 4.49 6.15
CA VAL A 157 -4.89 5.24 6.80
C VAL A 157 -5.33 6.35 5.86
N GLU A 158 -6.61 6.31 5.50
CA GLU A 158 -7.24 7.30 4.64
C GLU A 158 -7.45 8.64 5.37
N GLY A 159 -7.41 9.74 4.62
CA GLY A 159 -7.55 11.08 5.18
C GLY A 159 -7.08 12.16 4.21
N PRO A 160 -7.05 13.45 4.62
CA PRO A 160 -6.61 14.55 3.76
C PRO A 160 -5.18 14.38 3.23
N LEU A 161 -4.30 13.80 4.07
CA LEU A 161 -2.97 13.35 3.71
C LEU A 161 -2.86 11.88 4.11
N PRO A 162 -3.18 10.93 3.21
CA PRO A 162 -3.28 9.56 3.64
C PRO A 162 -1.89 8.95 3.85
N ARG A 163 -1.69 8.23 4.95
CA ARG A 163 -0.36 7.79 5.46
C ARG A 163 -0.27 6.28 5.52
N GLY A 164 0.93 5.73 5.28
CA GLY A 164 1.18 4.32 5.53
C GLY A 164 1.47 4.06 7.01
N ARG A 165 1.03 2.91 7.52
CA ARG A 165 1.38 2.40 8.85
C ARG A 165 1.69 0.90 8.78
N PRO A 166 2.66 0.39 9.54
CA PRO A 166 2.76 -1.03 9.77
C PRO A 166 1.60 -1.52 10.63
N VAL A 167 1.18 -2.74 10.36
CA VAL A 167 0.19 -3.46 11.17
C VAL A 167 0.77 -4.84 11.48
N ARG A 168 0.69 -5.24 12.75
CA ARG A 168 1.11 -6.56 13.16
C ARG A 168 0.05 -7.57 12.76
N ILE A 169 0.41 -8.53 11.92
CA ILE A 169 -0.45 -9.63 11.49
C ILE A 169 0.04 -10.89 12.18
N THR A 170 -0.86 -11.61 12.84
CA THR A 170 -0.55 -12.87 13.53
C THR A 170 -1.31 -14.03 12.91
N ALA A 171 -0.66 -15.20 12.94
CA ALA A 171 -1.18 -16.47 12.48
C ALA A 171 -0.95 -17.54 13.55
N GLN A 172 -1.94 -18.40 13.76
CA GLN A 172 -1.81 -19.59 14.61
C GLN A 172 -2.35 -20.80 13.86
N ALA A 173 -1.63 -21.91 13.91
CA ALA A 173 -1.98 -23.13 13.17
C ALA A 173 -2.05 -24.34 14.10
N GLY A 174 -2.99 -25.24 13.83
CA GLY A 174 -3.08 -26.53 14.49
C GLY A 174 -3.78 -27.58 13.61
N PRO A 175 -3.82 -28.85 14.05
CA PRO A 175 -4.59 -29.89 13.38
C PRO A 175 -6.07 -29.50 13.27
N GLY A 176 -6.65 -29.68 12.10
CA GLY A 176 -8.05 -29.36 11.86
C GLY A 176 -8.43 -29.43 10.39
N ARG A 177 -9.69 -29.09 10.08
CA ARG A 177 -10.26 -29.18 8.72
C ARG A 177 -10.89 -27.88 8.22
N GLU A 178 -10.78 -26.80 9.00
CA GLU A 178 -11.44 -25.53 8.66
C GLU A 178 -10.63 -24.71 7.65
N GLY A 179 -9.35 -25.04 7.45
CA GLY A 179 -8.49 -24.30 6.52
C GLY A 179 -8.10 -22.95 7.09
N ILE A 180 -8.24 -21.89 6.30
CA ILE A 180 -7.85 -20.53 6.70
C ILE A 180 -9.05 -19.76 7.22
N LEU A 181 -8.95 -19.25 8.45
CA LEU A 181 -9.93 -18.42 9.11
C LEU A 181 -9.35 -17.01 9.29
N SER A 182 -9.94 -16.01 8.65
CA SER A 182 -9.59 -14.61 8.90
C SER A 182 -10.55 -14.04 9.95
N ILE A 183 -10.05 -13.75 11.15
CA ILE A 183 -10.85 -13.25 12.27
C ILE A 183 -11.50 -11.91 11.90
N ASP A 184 -10.76 -11.00 11.28
CA ASP A 184 -11.26 -9.71 10.81
C ASP A 184 -12.43 -9.87 9.82
N ARG A 185 -12.37 -10.88 8.95
CA ARG A 185 -13.48 -11.20 8.05
C ARG A 185 -14.69 -11.78 8.79
N GLU A 186 -14.48 -12.70 9.74
CA GLU A 186 -15.57 -13.33 10.49
C GLU A 186 -16.33 -12.34 11.38
N VAL A 187 -15.65 -11.32 11.89
CA VAL A 187 -16.27 -10.27 12.72
C VAL A 187 -16.77 -9.06 11.91
N GLY A 188 -16.69 -9.12 10.58
CA GLY A 188 -17.24 -8.11 9.68
C GLY A 188 -16.40 -6.84 9.52
N LEU A 189 -15.12 -6.86 9.92
CA LEU A 189 -14.16 -5.79 9.65
C LEU A 189 -13.55 -5.89 8.25
N GLY A 190 -13.45 -7.10 7.69
CA GLY A 190 -12.94 -7.34 6.34
C GLY A 190 -13.96 -7.07 5.23
N GLY A 191 -13.56 -6.23 4.27
CA GLY A 191 -14.33 -5.92 3.06
C GLY A 191 -14.30 -7.03 1.99
N GLN A 192 -14.91 -6.77 0.84
CA GLN A 192 -15.10 -7.80 -0.21
C GLN A 192 -13.80 -8.17 -0.92
N VAL A 193 -12.95 -7.19 -1.22
CA VAL A 193 -11.67 -7.42 -1.90
C VAL A 193 -10.70 -8.11 -0.94
N PHE A 194 -10.71 -7.70 0.33
CA PHE A 194 -9.97 -8.38 1.39
C PHE A 194 -10.37 -9.85 1.50
N HIS A 195 -11.67 -10.15 1.57
CA HIS A 195 -12.15 -11.54 1.63
C HIS A 195 -11.73 -12.35 0.39
N LYS A 196 -11.76 -11.75 -0.81
CA LYS A 196 -11.25 -12.40 -2.03
C LYS A 196 -9.77 -12.76 -1.92
N ALA A 197 -8.95 -11.91 -1.28
CA ALA A 197 -7.52 -12.18 -1.07
C ALA A 197 -7.31 -13.40 -0.16
N VAL A 198 -8.05 -13.50 0.94
CA VAL A 198 -8.00 -14.66 1.85
C VAL A 198 -8.38 -15.96 1.12
N LEU A 199 -9.42 -15.92 0.27
CA LEU A 199 -9.80 -17.07 -0.56
C LEU A 199 -8.74 -17.45 -1.59
N THR A 200 -8.04 -16.46 -2.14
CA THR A 200 -6.93 -16.64 -3.08
C THR A 200 -5.74 -17.33 -2.41
N LEU A 201 -5.39 -16.89 -1.19
CA LEU A 201 -4.39 -17.51 -0.34
C LEU A 201 -4.74 -18.97 -0.03
N ALA A 202 -6.00 -19.26 0.33
CA ALA A 202 -6.47 -20.63 0.52
C ALA A 202 -6.35 -21.48 -0.76
N GLY A 203 -6.59 -20.89 -1.93
CA GLY A 203 -6.35 -21.50 -3.24
C GLY A 203 -4.89 -21.86 -3.46
N TYR A 204 -3.98 -20.92 -3.21
CA TYR A 204 -2.53 -21.14 -3.30
C TYR A 204 -2.06 -22.29 -2.41
N LEU A 205 -2.48 -22.31 -1.14
CA LEU A 205 -2.08 -23.36 -0.19
C LEU A 205 -2.59 -24.74 -0.63
N ARG A 206 -3.85 -24.84 -1.05
CA ARG A 206 -4.41 -26.10 -1.57
C ARG A 206 -3.66 -26.60 -2.79
N GLY A 207 -3.31 -25.71 -3.73
CA GLY A 207 -2.55 -26.07 -4.92
C GLY A 207 -1.13 -26.52 -4.60
N THR A 208 -0.42 -25.73 -3.79
CA THR A 208 1.00 -25.94 -3.44
C THR A 208 1.23 -27.22 -2.65
N TYR A 209 0.30 -27.58 -1.76
CA TYR A 209 0.42 -28.73 -0.86
C TYR A 209 -0.50 -29.91 -1.21
N ALA A 210 -1.08 -29.93 -2.43
CA ALA A 210 -2.03 -30.94 -2.88
C ALA A 210 -1.53 -32.39 -2.79
N SER A 211 -0.21 -32.61 -2.83
CA SER A 211 0.40 -33.95 -2.69
C SER A 211 0.09 -34.63 -1.36
N LEU A 212 -0.31 -33.86 -0.34
CA LEU A 212 -0.71 -34.36 0.97
C LEU A 212 -2.21 -34.66 1.08
N GLY A 213 -2.98 -34.40 0.02
CA GLY A 213 -4.44 -34.48 0.03
C GLY A 213 -5.11 -33.17 0.46
N ALA A 214 -6.24 -33.26 1.15
CA ALA A 214 -6.90 -32.08 1.72
C ALA A 214 -6.02 -31.45 2.82
N LEU A 215 -6.10 -30.14 2.96
CA LEU A 215 -5.36 -29.40 3.98
C LEU A 215 -5.88 -29.79 5.38
N SER A 216 -5.11 -30.58 6.12
CA SER A 216 -5.39 -30.98 7.51
C SER A 216 -4.89 -29.95 8.52
N ALA A 217 -5.21 -28.68 8.30
CA ALA A 217 -4.88 -27.61 9.24
C ALA A 217 -6.06 -26.65 9.39
N THR A 218 -6.23 -26.14 10.61
CA THR A 218 -6.97 -24.92 10.88
C THR A 218 -5.95 -23.84 11.22
N VAL A 219 -6.00 -22.72 10.49
CA VAL A 219 -5.11 -21.58 10.69
C VAL A 219 -5.94 -20.32 10.87
N SER A 220 -5.82 -19.66 12.02
CA SER A 220 -6.43 -18.35 12.26
C SER A 220 -5.45 -17.23 11.89
N LEU A 221 -5.98 -16.15 11.31
CA LEU A 221 -5.27 -14.93 10.94
C LEU A 221 -5.98 -13.71 11.53
N VAL A 222 -5.22 -12.76 12.07
CA VAL A 222 -5.78 -11.49 12.58
C VAL A 222 -4.80 -10.33 12.41
N PHE A 223 -5.36 -9.15 12.17
CA PHE A 223 -4.66 -7.87 12.22
C PHE A 223 -4.76 -7.33 13.65
N GLU A 224 -3.66 -7.44 14.39
CA GLU A 224 -3.64 -7.08 15.81
C GLU A 224 -3.83 -5.56 16.00
N GLN A 225 -4.65 -5.21 17.00
CA GLN A 225 -5.00 -3.82 17.32
C GLN A 225 -5.59 -3.03 16.13
N SER A 226 -6.17 -3.74 15.15
CA SER A 226 -6.97 -3.14 14.09
C SER A 226 -8.45 -3.09 14.50
N TYR A 227 -8.99 -1.89 14.67
CA TYR A 227 -10.39 -1.67 15.07
C TYR A 227 -11.26 -1.05 13.97
N GLY A 228 -10.65 -0.68 12.84
CA GLY A 228 -11.33 -0.13 11.68
C GLY A 228 -11.59 -1.20 10.61
N GLY A 229 -12.38 -0.85 9.60
CA GLY A 229 -12.58 -1.71 8.44
C GLY A 229 -11.29 -1.87 7.63
N ILE A 230 -11.02 -3.10 7.18
CA ILE A 230 -9.88 -3.48 6.35
C ILE A 230 -10.39 -3.83 4.95
N GLU A 231 -9.83 -3.22 3.91
CA GLU A 231 -10.23 -3.47 2.53
C GLU A 231 -9.01 -3.51 1.60
N GLY A 232 -9.14 -4.24 0.49
CA GLY A 232 -8.09 -4.47 -0.49
C GLY A 232 -7.32 -5.77 -0.26
N ASP A 233 -6.48 -6.13 -1.23
CA ASP A 233 -5.74 -7.41 -1.29
C ASP A 233 -4.25 -7.28 -0.95
N SER A 234 -3.80 -6.07 -0.60
CA SER A 234 -2.39 -5.73 -0.52
C SER A 234 -1.61 -6.34 0.66
N ALA A 235 -2.30 -7.05 1.56
CA ALA A 235 -1.72 -7.80 2.66
C ALA A 235 -1.52 -9.30 2.34
N GLY A 236 -2.02 -9.79 1.20
CA GLY A 236 -2.06 -11.23 0.90
C GLY A 236 -0.70 -11.92 0.95
N LEU A 237 0.39 -11.25 0.53
CA LEU A 237 1.74 -11.78 0.66
C LEU A 237 2.17 -11.90 2.13
N ALA A 238 1.86 -10.89 2.95
CA ALA A 238 2.21 -10.91 4.37
C ALA A 238 1.43 -11.99 5.11
N GLU A 239 0.11 -12.07 4.89
CA GLU A 239 -0.76 -13.11 5.45
C GLU A 239 -0.25 -14.52 5.09
N LEU A 240 0.12 -14.75 3.82
CA LEU A 240 0.63 -16.05 3.39
C LEU A 240 1.92 -16.41 4.14
N LEU A 241 2.88 -15.48 4.27
CA LEU A 241 4.11 -15.73 5.00
C LEU A 241 3.86 -16.04 6.47
N ALA A 242 2.93 -15.32 7.12
CA ALA A 242 2.52 -15.59 8.49
C ALA A 242 1.89 -17.00 8.63
N VAL A 243 1.01 -17.40 7.70
CA VAL A 243 0.44 -18.76 7.67
C VAL A 243 1.53 -19.82 7.52
N LEU A 244 2.45 -19.66 6.56
CA LEU A 244 3.53 -20.61 6.35
C LEU A 244 4.44 -20.71 7.59
N SER A 245 4.68 -19.59 8.27
CA SER A 245 5.43 -19.54 9.51
C SER A 245 4.72 -20.26 10.65
N ALA A 246 3.42 -20.00 10.84
CA ALA A 246 2.62 -20.67 11.86
C ALA A 246 2.55 -22.19 11.66
N ILE A 247 2.39 -22.65 10.42
CA ILE A 247 2.38 -24.09 10.12
C ILE A 247 3.77 -24.72 10.33
N SER A 248 4.84 -24.08 9.85
CA SER A 248 6.19 -24.68 9.91
C SER A 248 6.89 -24.54 11.26
N GLY A 249 6.41 -23.64 12.13
CA GLY A 249 7.09 -23.25 13.36
C GLY A 249 8.37 -22.43 13.13
N LEU A 250 8.61 -21.95 11.90
CA LEU A 250 9.82 -21.22 11.54
C LEU A 250 9.63 -19.72 11.75
N PRO A 251 10.58 -19.00 12.35
CA PRO A 251 10.41 -17.58 12.66
C PRO A 251 10.64 -16.70 11.42
N LEU A 252 9.93 -15.58 11.37
CA LEU A 252 10.03 -14.52 10.36
C LEU A 252 10.76 -13.31 10.94
N ARG A 253 11.58 -12.68 10.11
CA ARG A 253 12.23 -11.39 10.39
C ARG A 253 11.19 -10.28 10.66
N GLN A 254 11.27 -9.63 11.83
CA GLN A 254 10.40 -8.50 12.18
C GLN A 254 11.00 -7.14 11.76
N ASP A 255 12.28 -7.12 11.41
CA ASP A 255 12.91 -5.92 10.84
C ASP A 255 12.46 -5.62 9.39
N LEU A 256 11.70 -6.53 8.76
CA LEU A 256 11.12 -6.33 7.44
C LEU A 256 9.60 -6.24 7.50
N ALA A 257 9.03 -5.20 6.90
CA ALA A 257 7.62 -5.15 6.59
C ALA A 257 7.33 -5.66 5.17
N VAL A 258 6.11 -6.14 4.94
CA VAL A 258 5.71 -6.78 3.69
C VAL A 258 4.42 -6.16 3.17
N THR A 259 4.39 -5.87 1.87
CA THR A 259 3.16 -5.58 1.14
C THR A 259 3.19 -6.25 -0.22
N GLY A 260 2.03 -6.63 -0.72
CA GLY A 260 1.86 -7.30 -1.99
C GLY A 260 0.58 -8.11 -2.00
N ALA A 261 -0.17 -8.00 -3.09
CA ALA A 261 -1.22 -8.98 -3.38
C ALA A 261 -0.57 -10.23 -3.99
N ILE A 262 -1.27 -11.36 -3.95
CA ILE A 262 -0.81 -12.59 -4.61
C ILE A 262 -1.92 -13.17 -5.47
N ASP A 263 -1.56 -13.88 -6.54
CA ASP A 263 -2.50 -14.76 -7.24
C ASP A 263 -2.41 -16.21 -6.75
N GLN A 264 -3.32 -17.06 -7.23
CA GLN A 264 -3.35 -18.48 -6.85
C GLN A 264 -2.13 -19.28 -7.29
N THR A 265 -1.30 -18.74 -8.18
CA THR A 265 -0.09 -19.41 -8.70
C THR A 265 1.17 -19.03 -7.93
N GLY A 266 1.08 -18.05 -7.02
CA GLY A 266 2.22 -17.59 -6.22
C GLY A 266 2.90 -16.32 -6.74
N ARG A 267 2.35 -15.67 -7.78
CA ARG A 267 2.90 -14.40 -8.27
C ARG A 267 2.53 -13.26 -7.35
N VAL A 268 3.47 -12.35 -7.14
CA VAL A 268 3.26 -11.12 -6.36
C VAL A 268 2.78 -10.00 -7.28
N LEU A 269 1.62 -9.44 -6.97
CA LEU A 269 0.93 -8.43 -7.76
C LEU A 269 1.11 -7.03 -7.17
N ALA A 270 0.99 -6.01 -8.04
CA ALA A 270 1.10 -4.62 -7.66
C ALA A 270 0.02 -4.19 -6.66
N VAL A 271 0.36 -3.24 -5.80
CA VAL A 271 -0.53 -2.67 -4.79
C VAL A 271 -0.56 -1.14 -4.88
N GLY A 272 -1.64 -0.53 -4.40
CA GLY A 272 -1.75 0.93 -4.31
C GLY A 272 -0.85 1.52 -3.21
N ARG A 273 -0.49 2.81 -3.39
CA ARG A 273 0.14 3.68 -2.38
C ARG A 273 1.40 3.09 -1.74
N VAL A 274 2.22 2.45 -2.57
CA VAL A 274 3.43 1.74 -2.14
C VAL A 274 4.47 2.67 -1.52
N ALA A 275 4.58 3.91 -1.99
CA ALA A 275 5.51 4.89 -1.45
C ALA A 275 5.14 5.26 -0.01
N GLU A 276 3.85 5.50 0.24
CA GLU A 276 3.34 5.84 1.57
C GLU A 276 3.51 4.69 2.55
N LYS A 277 3.29 3.44 2.10
CA LYS A 277 3.54 2.23 2.89
C LYS A 277 5.01 2.09 3.30
N VAL A 278 5.92 2.29 2.36
CA VAL A 278 7.37 2.25 2.63
C VAL A 278 7.78 3.33 3.61
N GLU A 279 7.30 4.56 3.40
CA GLU A 279 7.59 5.70 4.27
C GLU A 279 7.00 5.54 5.67
N GLY A 280 5.83 4.92 5.80
CA GLY A 280 5.21 4.59 7.07
C GLY A 280 6.09 3.66 7.91
N PHE A 281 6.56 2.56 7.32
CA PHE A 281 7.46 1.64 8.03
C PHE A 281 8.80 2.29 8.35
N PHE A 282 9.37 3.06 7.42
CA PHE A 282 10.61 3.79 7.67
C PHE A 282 10.46 4.75 8.86
N ARG A 283 9.34 5.47 8.96
CA ARG A 283 9.07 6.41 10.06
C ARG A 283 9.00 5.70 11.40
N VAL A 284 8.28 4.58 11.48
CA VAL A 284 8.23 3.73 12.69
C VAL A 284 9.62 3.22 13.06
N CYS A 285 10.39 2.73 12.09
CA CYS A 285 11.77 2.28 12.33
C CYS A 285 12.67 3.43 12.81
N GLN A 286 12.48 4.64 12.29
CA GLN A 286 13.22 5.82 12.71
C GLN A 286 12.87 6.23 14.14
N THR A 287 11.58 6.24 14.49
CA THR A 287 11.07 6.52 15.83
C THR A 287 11.61 5.54 16.86
N LEU A 288 11.56 4.23 16.57
CA LEU A 288 12.07 3.19 17.47
C LEU A 288 13.59 2.98 17.40
N GLY A 289 14.28 3.72 16.53
CA GLY A 289 15.71 3.61 16.28
C GLY A 289 16.06 2.66 15.14
N LEU A 290 16.76 3.21 14.13
CA LEU A 290 17.21 2.44 12.98
C LEU A 290 18.29 1.42 13.36
N THR A 291 18.08 0.15 13.03
CA THR A 291 19.08 -0.92 13.25
C THR A 291 20.07 -1.06 12.11
N GLY A 292 19.73 -0.55 10.93
CA GLY A 292 20.49 -0.74 9.70
C GLY A 292 20.15 -2.01 8.92
N SER A 293 19.32 -2.92 9.44
CA SER A 293 18.84 -4.10 8.72
C SER A 293 17.38 -3.98 8.25
N GLN A 294 16.68 -2.96 8.73
CA GLN A 294 15.25 -2.76 8.49
C GLN A 294 14.92 -2.43 7.04
N GLY A 295 13.71 -2.78 6.60
CA GLY A 295 13.33 -2.56 5.22
C GLY A 295 11.93 -3.03 4.84
N VAL A 296 11.61 -2.98 3.55
CA VAL A 296 10.31 -3.40 3.03
C VAL A 296 10.48 -4.37 1.86
N ALA A 297 9.77 -5.50 1.93
CA ALA A 297 9.52 -6.37 0.79
C ALA A 297 8.23 -5.92 0.07
N LEU A 298 8.34 -5.67 -1.25
CA LEU A 298 7.27 -5.10 -2.05
C LEU A 298 7.23 -5.71 -3.47
N PRO A 299 6.13 -5.58 -4.21
CA PRO A 299 6.01 -6.15 -5.55
C PRO A 299 6.98 -5.49 -6.53
N LYS A 300 7.68 -6.28 -7.34
CA LYS A 300 8.51 -5.77 -8.45
C LYS A 300 7.70 -4.96 -9.46
N ALA A 301 6.42 -5.29 -9.62
CA ALA A 301 5.48 -4.53 -10.45
C ALA A 301 5.27 -3.08 -9.96
N ASN A 302 5.58 -2.78 -8.70
CA ASN A 302 5.48 -1.43 -8.14
C ASN A 302 6.72 -0.56 -8.35
N LEU A 303 7.82 -1.04 -8.96
CA LEU A 303 9.04 -0.24 -9.16
C LEU A 303 8.81 1.12 -9.85
N PRO A 304 7.93 1.26 -10.88
CA PRO A 304 7.61 2.57 -11.47
C PRO A 304 6.93 3.55 -10.50
N HIS A 305 6.36 3.04 -9.41
CA HIS A 305 5.55 3.77 -8.44
C HIS A 305 6.31 4.20 -7.18
N LEU A 306 7.61 3.89 -7.08
CA LEU A 306 8.45 4.24 -5.93
C LEU A 306 8.95 5.69 -6.00
N THR A 307 8.03 6.65 -5.85
CA THR A 307 8.32 8.09 -5.74
C THR A 307 8.56 8.50 -4.28
N LEU A 308 9.57 7.90 -3.66
CA LEU A 308 9.87 8.02 -2.23
C LEU A 308 10.41 9.40 -1.82
N ARG A 309 10.16 9.79 -0.56
CA ARG A 309 10.78 10.96 0.06
C ARG A 309 12.31 10.85 0.08
N LYS A 310 12.95 12.02 0.02
CA LYS A 310 14.42 12.15 0.07
C LYS A 310 15.04 11.45 1.27
N GLU A 311 14.43 11.55 2.45
CA GLU A 311 14.93 10.92 3.68
C GLU A 311 15.05 9.39 3.57
N VAL A 312 14.08 8.73 2.94
CA VAL A 312 14.08 7.28 2.73
C VAL A 312 15.15 6.92 1.70
N VAL A 313 15.21 7.67 0.59
CA VAL A 313 16.24 7.47 -0.45
C VAL A 313 17.65 7.59 0.13
N GLU A 314 17.88 8.60 0.99
CA GLU A 314 19.15 8.77 1.68
C GLU A 314 19.46 7.64 2.67
N ALA A 315 18.46 7.15 3.40
CA ALA A 315 18.64 6.03 4.31
C ALA A 315 19.03 4.76 3.56
N VAL A 316 18.38 4.49 2.42
CA VAL A 316 18.72 3.37 1.53
C VAL A 316 20.13 3.53 0.95
N ALA A 317 20.47 4.72 0.44
CA ALA A 317 21.81 4.98 -0.10
C ALA A 317 22.94 4.82 0.94
N LYS A 318 22.63 5.11 2.21
CA LYS A 318 23.55 4.94 3.35
C LYS A 318 23.53 3.50 3.93
N GLY A 319 22.76 2.58 3.35
CA GLY A 319 22.64 1.19 3.81
C GLY A 319 21.94 1.05 5.18
N ARG A 320 21.16 2.05 5.60
CA ARG A 320 20.44 2.05 6.89
C ARG A 320 19.00 1.55 6.79
N PHE A 321 18.48 1.42 5.57
CA PHE A 321 17.16 0.90 5.27
C PHE A 321 17.20 0.17 3.92
N HIS A 322 16.36 -0.84 3.71
CA HIS A 322 16.47 -1.72 2.54
C HIS A 322 15.14 -1.91 1.83
N LEU A 323 15.15 -2.03 0.51
CA LEU A 323 13.96 -2.32 -0.29
C LEU A 323 14.20 -3.59 -1.12
N TYR A 324 13.28 -4.54 -1.02
CA TYR A 324 13.36 -5.83 -1.70
C TYR A 324 12.17 -5.97 -2.65
N ALA A 325 12.44 -5.93 -3.94
CA ALA A 325 11.43 -6.14 -4.97
C ALA A 325 11.28 -7.64 -5.26
N VAL A 326 10.09 -8.19 -5.04
CA VAL A 326 9.77 -9.60 -5.25
C VAL A 326 8.72 -9.79 -6.35
N GLU A 327 8.84 -10.87 -7.10
CA GLU A 327 7.97 -11.25 -8.23
C GLU A 327 7.16 -12.51 -7.91
N GLU A 328 7.70 -13.40 -7.08
CA GLU A 328 7.10 -14.67 -6.69
C GLU A 328 7.17 -14.84 -5.17
N VAL A 329 6.21 -15.55 -4.58
CA VAL A 329 6.13 -15.84 -3.14
C VAL A 329 7.43 -16.45 -2.61
N ASP A 330 8.05 -17.37 -3.36
CA ASP A 330 9.29 -18.03 -2.95
C ASP A 330 10.43 -17.04 -2.66
N GLN A 331 10.51 -15.93 -3.40
CA GLN A 331 11.53 -14.91 -3.15
C GLN A 331 11.29 -14.20 -1.81
N ALA A 332 10.03 -13.96 -1.46
CA ALA A 332 9.66 -13.40 -0.17
C ALA A 332 9.88 -14.42 0.97
N ILE A 333 9.61 -15.70 0.72
CA ILE A 333 9.96 -16.79 1.66
C ILE A 333 11.46 -16.77 1.94
N GLU A 334 12.31 -16.75 0.90
CA GLU A 334 13.76 -16.77 1.12
C GLU A 334 14.26 -15.58 1.94
N LEU A 335 13.68 -14.41 1.69
CA LEU A 335 14.04 -13.17 2.37
C LEU A 335 13.63 -13.17 3.85
N LEU A 336 12.38 -13.52 4.14
CA LEU A 336 11.80 -13.38 5.49
C LEU A 336 12.19 -14.53 6.43
N PHE A 337 12.30 -15.75 5.91
CA PHE A 337 12.74 -16.91 6.69
C PHE A 337 14.27 -17.05 6.76
N GLY A 338 15.03 -16.40 5.86
CA GLY A 338 16.49 -16.56 5.78
C GLY A 338 16.92 -18.00 5.43
N ARG A 339 16.08 -18.71 4.68
CA ARG A 339 16.21 -20.12 4.29
C ARG A 339 15.82 -20.28 2.83
N LYS A 340 16.25 -21.36 2.17
CA LYS A 340 15.80 -21.63 0.80
C LYS A 340 14.31 -22.01 0.76
N ALA A 341 13.59 -21.53 -0.24
CA ALA A 341 12.13 -21.70 -0.30
C ALA A 341 11.72 -23.18 -0.30
N TYR A 342 12.42 -24.02 -1.08
CA TYR A 342 12.18 -25.46 -1.10
C TYR A 342 12.26 -26.10 0.30
N TRP A 343 13.19 -25.64 1.13
CA TRP A 343 13.39 -26.17 2.48
C TRP A 343 12.26 -25.75 3.42
N VAL A 344 11.77 -24.50 3.30
CA VAL A 344 10.59 -24.03 4.04
C VAL A 344 9.36 -24.84 3.61
N HIS A 345 9.16 -25.04 2.31
CA HIS A 345 8.05 -25.86 1.81
C HIS A 345 8.11 -27.32 2.28
N ASP A 346 9.30 -27.92 2.34
CA ASP A 346 9.46 -29.26 2.88
C ASP A 346 9.10 -29.33 4.37
N LYS A 347 9.49 -28.32 5.16
CA LYS A 347 9.10 -28.24 6.57
C LYS A 347 7.59 -28.05 6.74
N VAL A 348 6.95 -27.23 5.90
CA VAL A 348 5.49 -27.09 5.89
C VAL A 348 4.82 -28.43 5.55
N ARG A 349 5.33 -29.16 4.56
CA ARG A 349 4.79 -30.48 4.19
C ARG A 349 4.92 -31.50 5.31
N GLU A 350 6.06 -31.51 6.00
CA GLU A 350 6.32 -32.36 7.16
C GLU A 350 5.26 -32.15 8.25
N VAL A 351 5.08 -30.90 8.70
CA VAL A 351 4.12 -30.57 9.77
C VAL A 351 2.66 -30.81 9.35
N LEU A 352 2.30 -30.48 8.10
CA LEU A 352 0.96 -30.82 7.59
C LEU A 352 0.71 -32.33 7.54
N GLY A 353 1.76 -33.13 7.30
CA GLY A 353 1.70 -34.59 7.39
C GLY A 353 1.43 -35.07 8.82
N GLU A 354 2.07 -34.44 9.82
CA GLU A 354 1.83 -34.72 11.25
C GLU A 354 0.41 -34.33 11.67
N PHE A 355 -0.06 -33.14 11.30
CA PHE A 355 -1.44 -32.71 11.58
C PHE A 355 -2.46 -33.68 10.99
N ARG A 356 -2.21 -34.21 9.78
CA ARG A 356 -3.06 -35.22 9.15
C ARG A 356 -3.11 -36.53 9.95
N LYS A 357 -1.98 -37.00 10.48
CA LYS A 357 -1.96 -38.20 11.33
C LYS A 357 -2.74 -37.97 12.63
N MET A 358 -2.59 -36.81 13.25
CA MET A 358 -3.34 -36.45 14.46
C MET A 358 -4.85 -36.42 14.18
N GLU A 359 -5.27 -35.82 13.08
CA GLU A 359 -6.67 -35.78 12.62
C GLU A 359 -7.26 -37.17 12.31
N ASN A 360 -6.42 -38.12 11.92
CA ASN A 360 -6.81 -39.51 11.66
C ASN A 360 -6.75 -40.40 12.91
N GLY A 361 -6.27 -39.89 14.04
CA GLY A 361 -6.05 -40.66 15.27
C GLY A 361 -4.88 -41.64 15.20
N GLU A 362 -3.92 -41.41 14.29
CA GLU A 362 -2.74 -42.26 14.08
C GLU A 362 -1.57 -41.94 15.02
N GLU A 363 -1.61 -40.81 15.73
CA GLU A 363 -0.63 -40.41 16.77
C GLU A 363 -1.36 -39.90 18.03
N ASN A 364 -1.13 -40.54 19.18
CA ASN A 364 -1.41 -39.92 20.49
C ASN A 364 -0.30 -38.88 20.74
N PRO A 365 -0.62 -37.63 21.11
CA PRO A 365 0.42 -36.68 21.50
C PRO A 365 1.20 -37.28 22.68
N SER A 366 2.50 -37.49 22.47
CA SER A 366 3.40 -37.78 23.59
C SER A 366 3.45 -36.54 24.48
N PRO A 367 3.39 -36.71 25.81
CA PRO A 367 3.19 -35.62 26.76
C PRO A 367 4.31 -34.57 26.75
#